data_AF-A0A6A2WKR7-F1
#
_entry.id   AF-A0A6A2WKR7-F1
#
_cell.length_a   1.000
_cell.length_b   1.000
_cell.length_c   1.000
_cell.angle_alpha   90.00
_cell.angle_beta   90.00
_cell.angle_gamma   90.00
#
_symmetry.space_group_name_H-M   'P 1'
#
loop_
_entity.id
_entity.type
_entity.pdbx_description
1 polymer ?
#
loop_
_entity_poly.entity_id
_entity_poly.type
_entity_poly.pdbx_seq_one_letter_code
_entity_poly.pdbx_strand_id
1 'polypeptide(L)'
;MIKTKAMHSISLPSSRLLLHSTSKTTSKLACHVSPRMFFNNSNNNSGNRNGNLNPINSISKLLWGASLPPGLLISSVRATWTSTWQIMMSQLAPSDPSGGYTRPPSKFRLKCQNPTSAITKLHLYVSLPCPWAHRTLIVRALKGLEEAVPVSITTHGFDGSWEFKDIPDKDKSMDNDIPVPTMDKVNGCRNLKEVYKLRKGGYDGRATVPMLWDVDNKEVVCNESYDIIELFNSGLNRLALNPGLDLSPVELKEEIEEWNREIYPNVNNGVYRCGFAQSQEAYDVAVTGLFSTLDRIDDHLGSSRYLCGDRLTLADICLFTTLIRFDLVYNVLFKCTKKKLLEYSNLHGYMCDIYQIPKVAATCNFPEIMDGYYQLLFPLNPGGIRPVMPSGCEHNFLSRPPERESMSSVGKSVQHVL
;
A
#
# COMPACT_ATOMS: atom_id res chain seq x y z
N MET A 1 -20.20 -26.49 47.97
CA MET A 1 -21.28 -26.68 48.97
C MET A 1 -20.91 -25.84 50.19
N ILE A 2 -21.79 -24.91 50.63
CA ILE A 2 -21.80 -24.18 51.93
C ILE A 2 -20.69 -23.10 52.09
N LYS A 3 -20.96 -21.79 51.86
CA LYS A 3 -21.36 -20.70 52.83
C LYS A 3 -20.46 -20.63 54.08
N THR A 4 -19.89 -19.49 54.50
CA THR A 4 -20.53 -18.39 55.28
C THR A 4 -19.45 -17.29 55.49
N LYS A 5 -19.60 -16.02 55.05
CA LYS A 5 -20.19 -14.83 55.71
C LYS A 5 -19.61 -14.45 57.09
N ALA A 6 -19.01 -13.26 57.19
CA ALA A 6 -18.98 -12.43 58.39
C ALA A 6 -19.12 -10.94 58.00
N MET A 7 -20.15 -10.30 58.56
CA MET A 7 -20.48 -8.87 58.50
C MET A 7 -19.95 -8.17 59.76
N HIS A 8 -19.68 -6.85 59.67
CA HIS A 8 -19.99 -5.84 60.70
C HIS A 8 -19.92 -4.44 60.05
N SER A 9 -21.07 -3.80 59.77
CA SER A 9 -21.74 -2.70 60.54
C SER A 9 -21.08 -1.32 60.35
N ILE A 10 -21.58 -0.42 59.47
CA ILE A 10 -22.68 0.58 59.63
C ILE A 10 -22.39 1.66 60.69
N SER A 11 -22.24 2.93 60.27
CA SER A 11 -23.12 4.05 60.68
C SER A 11 -22.83 5.36 59.91
N LEU A 12 -23.85 5.90 59.24
CA LEU A 12 -23.99 7.32 58.86
C LEU A 12 -24.55 8.13 60.05
N PRO A 13 -24.51 9.47 60.00
CA PRO A 13 -25.75 10.25 60.00
C PRO A 13 -25.75 11.37 58.94
N SER A 14 -26.82 11.46 58.13
CA SER A 14 -27.95 12.42 58.24
C SER A 14 -27.62 13.84 57.77
N SER A 15 -27.98 14.22 56.53
CA SER A 15 -29.29 14.76 56.11
C SER A 15 -29.55 16.20 56.56
N ARG A 16 -29.57 17.14 55.59
CA ARG A 16 -30.60 18.19 55.51
C ARG A 16 -31.00 18.43 54.06
N LEU A 17 -32.24 18.07 53.77
CA LEU A 17 -33.06 18.54 52.65
C LEU A 17 -33.30 20.05 52.77
N LEU A 18 -33.48 20.72 51.63
CA LEU A 18 -34.66 21.57 51.40
C LEU A 18 -35.04 21.53 49.91
N LEU A 19 -36.33 21.27 49.70
CA LEU A 19 -37.06 21.15 48.43
C LEU A 19 -37.60 22.53 48.00
N HIS A 20 -37.69 22.75 46.68
CA HIS A 20 -38.94 23.11 45.97
C HIS A 20 -38.68 22.97 44.46
N SER A 21 -39.31 22.03 43.77
CA SER A 21 -40.66 22.08 43.16
C SER A 21 -40.67 22.72 41.77
N THR A 22 -40.62 21.86 40.74
CA THR A 22 -41.66 21.62 39.72
C THR A 22 -41.64 22.54 38.50
N SER A 23 -41.28 21.97 37.35
CA SER A 23 -42.11 22.03 36.13
C SER A 23 -41.54 21.09 35.07
N LYS A 24 -42.39 20.17 34.59
CA LYS A 24 -42.16 19.34 33.41
C LYS A 24 -42.32 20.22 32.17
N THR A 25 -41.34 20.20 31.27
CA THR A 25 -41.62 20.34 29.83
C THR A 25 -40.57 19.59 29.03
N THR A 26 -40.96 18.44 28.50
CA THR A 26 -40.23 17.71 27.47
C THR A 26 -40.36 18.46 26.15
N SER A 27 -39.28 19.08 25.67
CA SER A 27 -39.15 19.48 24.26
C SER A 27 -38.02 18.68 23.62
N LYS A 28 -38.38 17.67 22.82
CA LYS A 28 -37.49 17.09 21.82
C LYS A 28 -37.25 18.17 20.76
N LEU A 29 -36.14 18.90 20.85
CA LEU A 29 -35.63 19.70 19.74
C LEU A 29 -34.85 18.74 18.82
N ALA A 30 -35.55 18.22 17.80
CA ALA A 30 -34.90 17.68 16.64
C ALA A 30 -34.17 18.83 15.94
N CYS A 31 -32.85 18.90 16.09
CA CYS A 31 -32.03 19.84 15.34
C CYS A 31 -31.90 19.33 13.90
N HIS A 32 -32.90 19.62 13.08
CA HIS A 32 -32.78 19.50 11.62
C HIS A 32 -31.87 20.65 11.15
N VAL A 33 -30.57 20.38 11.09
CA VAL A 33 -29.63 21.26 10.38
C VAL A 33 -29.79 20.98 8.89
N SER A 34 -30.71 21.68 8.23
CA SER A 34 -30.67 21.82 6.79
C SER A 34 -29.46 22.70 6.44
N PRO A 35 -28.54 22.29 5.56
CA PRO A 35 -27.47 23.17 5.11
C PRO A 35 -28.10 24.30 4.28
N ARG A 36 -28.34 25.46 4.89
CA ARG A 36 -28.58 26.71 4.17
C ARG A 36 -27.25 27.13 3.55
N MET A 37 -27.08 26.89 2.25
CA MET A 37 -26.07 27.60 1.47
C MET A 37 -26.46 29.09 1.46
N PHE A 38 -25.85 29.88 2.32
CA PHE A 38 -25.92 31.34 2.25
C PHE A 38 -25.05 31.80 1.08
N PHE A 39 -25.66 32.16 -0.05
CA PHE A 39 -25.01 32.95 -1.08
C PHE A 39 -24.88 34.38 -0.57
N ASN A 40 -23.67 34.77 -0.15
CA ASN A 40 -23.39 36.16 0.21
C ASN A 40 -23.33 36.98 -1.09
N ASN A 41 -24.44 37.66 -1.42
CA ASN A 41 -24.51 38.56 -2.56
C ASN A 41 -23.96 39.94 -2.14
N SER A 42 -22.63 40.07 -2.12
CA SER A 42 -21.98 41.37 -1.98
C SER A 42 -21.71 41.93 -3.37
N ASN A 43 -22.59 42.84 -3.81
CA ASN A 43 -22.36 43.77 -4.90
C ASN A 43 -21.12 44.59 -4.59
N ASN A 44 -20.05 44.44 -5.38
CA ASN A 44 -19.07 45.48 -5.58
C ASN A 44 -18.72 45.56 -7.07
N ASN A 45 -19.29 46.58 -7.69
CA ASN A 45 -18.99 47.00 -9.06
C ASN A 45 -17.79 47.96 -8.99
N SER A 46 -16.62 47.52 -9.45
CA SER A 46 -15.57 48.42 -9.94
C SER A 46 -14.64 47.61 -10.84
N GLY A 47 -14.56 48.04 -12.11
CA GLY A 47 -14.12 47.21 -13.21
C GLY A 47 -12.64 46.85 -13.24
N ASN A 48 -12.37 45.66 -13.77
CA ASN A 48 -11.29 45.48 -14.74
C ASN A 48 -11.66 44.32 -15.69
N ARG A 49 -11.71 44.61 -16.99
CA ARG A 49 -12.00 43.65 -18.05
C ARG A 49 -10.75 42.82 -18.32
N ASN A 50 -10.78 41.54 -17.98
CA ASN A 50 -10.12 40.46 -18.72
C ASN A 50 -10.88 39.16 -18.43
N GLY A 51 -11.93 38.95 -19.20
CA GLY A 51 -12.83 37.80 -19.07
C GLY A 51 -12.18 36.55 -19.63
N ASN A 52 -11.43 35.83 -18.79
CA ASN A 52 -11.20 34.41 -19.03
C ASN A 52 -12.51 33.70 -18.67
N LEU A 53 -13.37 33.48 -19.67
CA LEU A 53 -14.61 32.71 -19.54
C LEU A 53 -14.22 31.27 -19.21
N ASN A 54 -14.12 30.95 -17.92
CA ASN A 54 -13.91 29.59 -17.47
C ASN A 54 -15.14 28.77 -17.92
N PRO A 55 -15.02 27.77 -18.82
CA PRO A 55 -16.16 27.06 -19.38
C PRO A 55 -17.02 26.39 -18.30
N ILE A 56 -16.40 26.03 -17.18
CA ILE A 56 -17.05 25.50 -15.98
C ILE A 56 -18.06 26.51 -15.40
N ASN A 57 -17.76 27.81 -15.40
CA ASN A 57 -18.65 28.85 -14.85
C ASN A 57 -19.88 29.07 -15.75
N SER A 58 -19.73 28.97 -17.06
CA SER A 58 -20.84 29.08 -18.01
C SER A 58 -21.78 27.88 -17.94
N ILE A 59 -21.22 26.66 -17.86
CA ILE A 59 -21.98 25.42 -17.63
C ILE A 59 -22.65 25.45 -16.25
N SER A 60 -21.95 25.94 -15.21
CA SER A 60 -22.50 26.06 -13.86
C SER A 60 -23.72 26.98 -13.82
N LYS A 61 -23.69 28.15 -14.48
CA LYS A 61 -24.85 29.05 -14.56
C LYS A 61 -26.03 28.44 -15.33
N LEU A 62 -25.76 27.59 -16.31
CA LEU A 62 -26.79 26.90 -17.10
C LEU A 62 -27.42 25.72 -16.34
N LEU A 63 -26.61 24.92 -15.65
CA LEU A 63 -27.04 23.73 -14.93
C LEU A 63 -27.67 24.07 -13.57
N TRP A 64 -27.16 25.09 -12.88
CA TRP A 64 -27.65 25.53 -11.56
C TRP A 64 -28.54 26.78 -11.62
N GLY A 65 -28.95 27.19 -12.82
CA GLY A 65 -29.98 28.22 -13.04
C GLY A 65 -31.40 27.70 -12.80
N ALA A 66 -32.40 28.58 -12.90
CA ALA A 66 -33.82 28.25 -12.64
C ALA A 66 -34.45 27.22 -13.62
N SER A 67 -33.69 26.74 -14.60
CA SER A 67 -34.13 25.88 -15.70
C SER A 67 -34.08 24.37 -15.42
N LEU A 68 -33.32 23.91 -14.40
CA LEU A 68 -33.36 22.52 -13.95
C LEU A 68 -33.57 22.48 -12.43
N PRO A 69 -34.54 21.70 -11.91
CA PRO A 69 -34.64 21.43 -10.48
C PRO A 69 -33.31 20.81 -10.00
N PRO A 70 -32.60 21.43 -9.03
CA PRO A 70 -31.30 20.95 -8.57
C PRO A 70 -31.28 19.47 -8.19
N GLY A 71 -32.39 18.95 -7.65
CA GLY A 71 -32.54 17.54 -7.29
C GLY A 71 -32.45 16.57 -8.48
N LEU A 72 -33.04 16.93 -9.63
CA LEU A 72 -32.98 16.08 -10.84
C LEU A 72 -31.57 16.06 -11.43
N LEU A 73 -30.92 17.23 -11.51
CA LEU A 73 -29.54 17.34 -11.95
C LEU A 73 -28.61 16.50 -11.07
N ILE A 74 -28.70 16.66 -9.74
CA ILE A 74 -27.87 15.91 -8.78
C ILE A 74 -28.11 14.41 -8.92
N SER A 75 -29.37 13.97 -9.04
CA SER A 75 -29.70 12.56 -9.17
C SER A 75 -29.15 11.97 -10.47
N SER A 76 -29.32 12.66 -11.60
CA SER A 76 -28.79 12.21 -12.90
C SER A 76 -27.27 12.15 -12.90
N VAL A 77 -26.58 13.20 -12.42
CA VAL A 77 -25.11 13.22 -12.33
C VAL A 77 -24.61 12.11 -11.42
N ARG A 78 -25.25 11.91 -10.25
CA ARG A 78 -24.90 10.82 -9.33
C ARG A 78 -25.05 9.45 -10.00
N ALA A 79 -26.15 9.21 -10.70
CA ALA A 79 -26.39 7.95 -11.40
C ALA A 79 -25.34 7.72 -12.49
N THR A 80 -25.12 8.71 -13.36
CA THR A 80 -24.11 8.64 -14.43
C THR A 80 -22.71 8.40 -13.86
N TRP A 81 -22.30 9.19 -12.86
CA TRP A 81 -20.99 9.03 -12.21
C TRP A 81 -20.82 7.63 -11.62
N THR A 82 -21.83 7.15 -10.88
CA THR A 82 -21.78 5.81 -10.26
C THR A 82 -21.68 4.72 -11.31
N SER A 83 -22.47 4.79 -12.39
CA SER A 83 -22.41 3.81 -13.47
C SER A 83 -21.07 3.82 -14.20
N THR A 84 -20.53 5.00 -14.52
CA THR A 84 -19.19 5.13 -15.14
C THR A 84 -18.12 4.59 -14.21
N TRP A 85 -18.17 4.94 -12.92
CA TRP A 85 -17.23 4.43 -11.92
C TRP A 85 -17.24 2.89 -11.86
N GLN A 86 -18.41 2.26 -11.84
CA GLN A 86 -18.53 0.80 -11.83
C GLN A 86 -17.92 0.15 -13.08
N ILE A 87 -18.17 0.72 -14.27
CA ILE A 87 -17.56 0.25 -15.53
C ILE A 87 -16.03 0.31 -15.45
N MET A 88 -15.49 1.44 -14.99
CA MET A 88 -14.04 1.63 -14.89
C MET A 88 -13.40 0.71 -13.84
N MET A 89 -14.05 0.56 -12.69
CA MET A 89 -13.60 -0.35 -11.64
C MET A 89 -13.60 -1.81 -12.09
N SER A 90 -14.56 -2.24 -12.91
CA SER A 90 -14.57 -3.60 -13.46
C SER A 90 -13.34 -3.92 -14.32
N GLN A 91 -12.75 -2.92 -14.96
CA GLN A 91 -11.54 -3.05 -15.78
C GLN A 91 -10.27 -2.95 -14.92
N LEU A 92 -10.24 -2.01 -13.98
CA LEU A 92 -9.09 -1.79 -13.09
C LEU A 92 -8.92 -2.96 -12.10
N ALA A 93 -10.03 -3.41 -11.53
CA ALA A 93 -10.08 -4.34 -10.42
C ALA A 93 -11.23 -5.35 -10.61
N PRO A 94 -10.95 -6.46 -11.32
CA PRO A 94 -11.93 -7.53 -11.50
C PRO A 94 -12.50 -8.00 -10.16
N SER A 95 -13.82 -8.12 -10.09
CA SER A 95 -14.52 -8.49 -8.87
C SER A 95 -15.40 -9.72 -9.05
N ASP A 96 -15.65 -10.44 -7.97
CA ASP A 96 -16.69 -11.46 -7.89
C ASP A 96 -18.10 -10.84 -7.84
N PRO A 97 -19.18 -11.64 -7.90
CA PRO A 97 -20.56 -11.13 -7.83
C PRO A 97 -20.92 -10.39 -6.54
N SER A 98 -20.15 -10.57 -5.46
CA SER A 98 -20.33 -9.84 -4.20
C SER A 98 -19.65 -8.47 -4.20
N GLY A 99 -18.90 -8.13 -5.26
CA GLY A 99 -18.08 -6.90 -5.34
C GLY A 99 -16.69 -7.06 -4.74
N GLY A 100 -16.27 -8.28 -4.42
CA GLY A 100 -14.97 -8.61 -3.86
C GLY A 100 -13.88 -8.64 -4.92
N TYR A 101 -12.81 -7.87 -4.74
CA TYR A 101 -11.67 -7.84 -5.67
C TYR A 101 -10.94 -9.18 -5.71
N THR A 102 -10.71 -9.68 -6.93
CA THR A 102 -9.87 -10.85 -7.21
C THR A 102 -8.68 -10.45 -8.07
N ARG A 103 -7.46 -10.66 -7.54
CA ARG A 103 -6.22 -10.36 -8.26
C ARG A 103 -5.98 -11.39 -9.36
N PRO A 104 -5.84 -10.98 -10.65
CA PRO A 104 -5.45 -11.91 -11.70
C PRO A 104 -4.05 -12.46 -11.45
N PRO A 105 -3.82 -13.78 -11.63
CA PRO A 105 -2.52 -14.40 -11.40
C PRO A 105 -1.48 -13.95 -12.45
N SER A 106 -0.21 -13.96 -12.05
CA SER A 106 0.94 -13.73 -12.95
C SER A 106 1.03 -14.84 -14.00
N LYS A 107 1.27 -14.47 -15.27
CA LYS A 107 1.29 -15.43 -16.38
C LYS A 107 2.62 -16.17 -16.52
N PHE A 108 3.73 -15.49 -16.23
CA PHE A 108 5.09 -16.00 -16.44
C PHE A 108 5.67 -16.39 -15.09
N ARG A 109 5.67 -17.70 -14.82
CA ARG A 109 6.22 -18.31 -13.61
C ARG A 109 7.56 -18.94 -13.90
N LEU A 110 8.45 -18.98 -12.91
CA LEU A 110 9.68 -19.76 -13.04
C LEU A 110 9.30 -21.24 -13.10
N LYS A 111 9.79 -21.94 -14.12
CA LYS A 111 9.71 -23.42 -14.15
C LYS A 111 10.82 -23.94 -13.24
N CYS A 112 10.51 -24.84 -12.32
CA CYS A 112 11.48 -25.39 -11.37
C CYS A 112 12.72 -25.99 -12.06
N GLN A 113 13.85 -25.83 -11.36
CA GLN A 113 15.21 -26.36 -11.60
C GLN A 113 16.05 -25.62 -12.66
N ASN A 114 16.94 -24.75 -12.15
CA ASN A 114 18.11 -24.19 -12.81
C ASN A 114 17.89 -23.46 -14.14
N PRO A 115 17.19 -22.32 -14.15
CA PRO A 115 17.13 -21.45 -15.32
C PRO A 115 18.50 -20.84 -15.70
N THR A 116 19.46 -20.81 -14.78
CA THR A 116 20.74 -20.09 -14.94
C THR A 116 21.76 -20.73 -15.86
N SER A 117 21.62 -22.01 -16.22
CA SER A 117 22.60 -22.64 -17.12
C SER A 117 22.51 -22.14 -18.57
N ALA A 118 21.38 -21.53 -18.97
CA ALA A 118 21.17 -21.00 -20.31
C ALA A 118 20.93 -19.48 -20.36
N ILE A 119 20.69 -18.82 -19.22
CA ILE A 119 20.40 -17.38 -19.18
C ILE A 119 21.67 -16.62 -18.77
N THR A 120 22.24 -15.88 -19.72
CA THR A 120 23.51 -15.17 -19.52
C THR A 120 23.34 -13.72 -19.07
N LYS A 121 22.22 -13.06 -19.43
CA LYS A 121 21.99 -11.64 -19.10
C LYS A 121 20.55 -11.38 -18.67
N LEU A 122 20.39 -11.15 -17.38
CA LEU A 122 19.11 -10.79 -16.77
C LEU A 122 18.98 -9.28 -16.65
N HIS A 123 17.77 -8.78 -16.85
CA HIS A 123 17.40 -7.40 -16.57
C HIS A 123 16.08 -7.34 -15.83
N LEU A 124 15.95 -6.42 -14.88
CA LEU A 124 14.74 -6.29 -14.07
C LEU A 124 14.01 -4.98 -14.41
N TYR A 125 12.74 -5.10 -14.73
CA TYR A 125 11.84 -3.95 -14.89
C TYR A 125 10.94 -3.82 -13.67
N VAL A 126 10.92 -2.63 -13.08
CA VAL A 126 10.19 -2.33 -11.85
C VAL A 126 9.46 -1.00 -11.95
N SER A 127 8.56 -0.75 -10.99
CA SER A 127 8.10 0.60 -10.68
C SER A 127 8.09 0.78 -9.16
N LEU A 128 8.58 1.92 -8.68
CA LEU A 128 8.76 2.22 -7.25
C LEU A 128 7.45 2.24 -6.43
N PRO A 129 6.28 2.65 -6.98
CA PRO A 129 5.02 2.54 -6.28
C PRO A 129 4.63 1.08 -5.98
N CYS A 130 4.99 0.14 -6.85
CA CYS A 130 4.51 -1.24 -6.77
C CYS A 130 5.17 -2.02 -5.61
N PRO A 131 4.43 -2.48 -4.59
CA PRO A 131 4.99 -3.26 -3.49
C PRO A 131 5.55 -4.61 -3.93
N TRP A 132 4.95 -5.23 -4.96
CA TRP A 132 5.42 -6.50 -5.52
C TRP A 132 6.80 -6.34 -6.18
N ALA A 133 7.02 -5.24 -6.88
CA ALA A 133 8.32 -4.93 -7.48
C ALA A 133 9.33 -4.48 -6.43
N HIS A 134 8.87 -3.81 -5.36
CA HIS A 134 9.73 -3.40 -4.27
C HIS A 134 10.39 -4.58 -3.55
N ARG A 135 9.71 -5.74 -3.46
CA ARG A 135 10.31 -6.99 -2.91
C ARG A 135 11.58 -7.38 -3.65
N THR A 136 11.55 -7.31 -4.98
CA THR A 136 12.69 -7.71 -5.82
C THR A 136 13.84 -6.72 -5.70
N LEU A 137 13.55 -5.42 -5.54
CA LEU A 137 14.56 -4.40 -5.28
C LEU A 137 15.27 -4.61 -3.94
N ILE A 138 14.52 -4.91 -2.88
CA ILE A 138 15.09 -5.14 -1.55
C ILE A 138 15.99 -6.39 -1.57
N VAL A 139 15.49 -7.53 -2.06
CA VAL A 139 16.30 -8.76 -2.09
C VAL A 139 17.51 -8.61 -3.01
N ARG A 140 17.36 -7.92 -4.15
CA ARG A 140 18.49 -7.56 -5.04
C ARG A 140 19.58 -6.77 -4.29
N ALA A 141 19.19 -5.75 -3.53
CA ALA A 141 20.13 -4.92 -2.78
C ALA A 141 20.81 -5.69 -1.64
N LEU A 142 20.04 -6.46 -0.86
CA LEU A 142 20.54 -7.27 0.25
C LEU A 142 21.51 -8.36 -0.21
N LYS A 143 21.22 -9.01 -1.35
CA LYS A 143 22.11 -10.01 -1.96
C LYS A 143 23.31 -9.40 -2.69
N GLY A 144 23.31 -8.08 -2.91
CA GLY A 144 24.36 -7.41 -3.66
C GLY A 144 24.37 -7.82 -5.14
N LEU A 145 23.20 -7.82 -5.77
CA LEU A 145 22.99 -8.24 -7.16
C LEU A 145 22.90 -7.05 -8.13
N GLU A 146 23.40 -5.88 -7.74
CA GLU A 146 23.15 -4.65 -8.49
C GLU A 146 23.73 -4.67 -9.90
N GLU A 147 24.96 -5.16 -10.03
CA GLU A 147 25.67 -5.34 -11.30
C GLU A 147 25.15 -6.55 -12.08
N ALA A 148 24.81 -7.64 -11.38
CA ALA A 148 24.38 -8.89 -12.01
C ALA A 148 22.98 -8.79 -12.63
N VAL A 149 22.10 -7.96 -12.04
CA VAL A 149 20.74 -7.74 -12.52
C VAL A 149 20.48 -6.24 -12.59
N PRO A 150 20.82 -5.56 -13.69
CA PRO A 150 20.53 -4.15 -13.88
C PRO A 150 19.01 -3.88 -13.91
N VAL A 151 18.63 -2.61 -13.65
CA VAL A 151 17.22 -2.21 -13.48
C VAL A 151 16.84 -1.06 -14.40
N SER A 152 15.68 -1.18 -15.05
CA SER A 152 14.93 -0.07 -15.65
C SER A 152 13.69 0.23 -14.78
N ILE A 153 13.49 1.50 -14.45
CA ILE A 153 12.43 1.92 -13.51
C ILE A 153 11.37 2.70 -14.29
N THR A 154 10.13 2.20 -14.30
CA THR A 154 9.00 2.89 -14.92
C THR A 154 8.33 3.85 -13.95
N THR A 155 7.66 4.85 -14.50
CA THR A 155 6.71 5.74 -13.82
C THR A 155 5.29 5.52 -14.37
N HIS A 156 4.31 6.23 -13.82
CA HIS A 156 2.92 6.17 -14.28
C HIS A 156 2.72 6.91 -15.61
N GLY A 157 2.07 6.23 -16.55
CA GLY A 157 1.46 6.83 -17.72
C GLY A 157 0.06 7.37 -17.42
N PHE A 158 -0.40 8.31 -18.25
CA PHE A 158 -1.72 8.92 -18.10
C PHE A 158 -2.87 7.91 -18.30
N ASP A 159 -2.63 6.88 -19.11
CA ASP A 159 -3.59 5.84 -19.45
C ASP A 159 -3.55 4.62 -18.51
N GLY A 160 -2.76 4.69 -17.43
CA GLY A 160 -2.57 3.57 -16.50
C GLY A 160 -1.40 2.66 -16.84
N SER A 161 -0.67 2.92 -17.94
CA SER A 161 0.49 2.11 -18.34
C SER A 161 1.75 2.42 -17.53
N TRP A 162 2.72 1.51 -17.60
CA TRP A 162 4.06 1.71 -17.04
C TRP A 162 4.96 2.31 -18.11
N GLU A 163 5.32 3.59 -17.98
CA GLU A 163 6.08 4.34 -18.97
C GLU A 163 7.54 4.52 -18.53
N PHE A 164 8.45 4.54 -19.50
CA PHE A 164 9.83 4.95 -19.31
C PHE A 164 9.96 6.42 -19.65
N LYS A 165 10.62 7.19 -18.76
CA LYS A 165 10.83 8.63 -18.95
C LYS A 165 12.26 8.99 -18.62
N ASP A 166 12.79 9.93 -19.38
CA ASP A 166 14.04 10.58 -19.06
C ASP A 166 13.74 11.72 -18.08
N ILE A 167 14.20 11.58 -16.83
CA ILE A 167 14.04 12.61 -15.82
C ILE A 167 15.26 13.52 -15.88
N PRO A 168 15.09 14.84 -16.11
CA PRO A 168 16.20 15.78 -16.17
C PRO A 168 17.08 15.73 -14.91
N ASP A 169 18.39 15.93 -15.05
CA ASP A 169 19.37 15.88 -13.95
C ASP A 169 19.02 16.76 -12.73
N LYS A 170 18.21 17.80 -12.92
CA LYS A 170 17.78 18.71 -11.82
C LYS A 170 16.72 18.11 -10.90
N ASP A 171 15.98 17.11 -11.37
CA ASP A 171 14.95 16.39 -10.62
C ASP A 171 15.45 15.04 -10.08
N LYS A 172 16.69 14.65 -10.42
CA LYS A 172 17.38 13.58 -9.70
C LYS A 172 17.57 14.07 -8.28
N SER A 173 17.08 13.31 -7.31
CA SER A 173 17.13 13.69 -5.91
C SER A 173 18.54 14.15 -5.54
N MET A 174 18.63 15.26 -4.79
CA MET A 174 19.88 15.78 -4.26
C MET A 174 20.62 14.74 -3.38
N ASP A 175 19.89 13.70 -2.97
CA ASP A 175 20.37 12.44 -2.41
C ASP A 175 20.61 11.44 -3.56
N ASN A 176 21.87 11.28 -3.98
CA ASN A 176 22.25 10.48 -5.17
C ASN A 176 21.92 8.97 -5.06
N ASP A 177 21.43 8.51 -3.91
CA ASP A 177 21.20 7.10 -3.61
C ASP A 177 19.73 6.65 -3.76
N ILE A 178 18.77 7.56 -3.96
CA ILE A 178 17.35 7.20 -4.11
C ILE A 178 17.03 6.90 -5.60
N PRO A 179 16.47 5.71 -5.93
CA PRO A 179 16.07 5.37 -7.28
C PRO A 179 15.01 6.31 -7.83
N VAL A 180 15.15 6.66 -9.11
CA VAL A 180 14.18 7.46 -9.87
C VAL A 180 13.80 6.73 -11.16
N PRO A 181 12.65 7.06 -11.77
CA PRO A 181 12.30 6.55 -13.10
C PRO A 181 13.43 6.77 -14.13
N THR A 182 13.54 5.83 -15.07
CA THR A 182 14.58 5.82 -16.10
C THR A 182 14.00 5.57 -17.48
N MET A 183 14.79 5.85 -18.51
CA MET A 183 14.59 5.26 -19.83
C MET A 183 14.74 3.72 -19.78
N ASP A 184 14.19 3.03 -20.78
CA ASP A 184 14.47 1.61 -20.97
C ASP A 184 15.93 1.41 -21.42
N LYS A 185 16.73 0.84 -20.52
CA LYS A 185 18.16 0.61 -20.71
C LYS A 185 18.50 -0.58 -21.62
N VAL A 186 17.52 -1.38 -22.03
CA VAL A 186 17.77 -2.61 -22.81
C VAL A 186 17.16 -2.52 -24.20
N ASN A 187 15.86 -2.26 -24.31
CA ASN A 187 15.15 -2.36 -25.59
C ASN A 187 14.79 -1.00 -26.19
N GLY A 188 14.98 0.11 -25.46
CA GLY A 188 14.59 1.45 -25.88
C GLY A 188 13.08 1.63 -26.06
N CYS A 189 12.26 0.79 -25.42
CA CYS A 189 10.80 0.90 -25.46
C CYS A 189 10.29 2.13 -24.69
N ARG A 190 9.11 2.62 -25.05
CA ARG A 190 8.45 3.77 -24.37
C ARG A 190 7.67 3.35 -23.14
N ASN A 191 7.16 2.13 -23.14
CA ASN A 191 6.38 1.58 -22.04
C ASN A 191 6.61 0.08 -21.91
N LEU A 192 6.25 -0.48 -20.76
CA LEU A 192 6.45 -1.90 -20.46
C LEU A 192 5.64 -2.81 -21.39
N LYS A 193 4.47 -2.36 -21.87
CA LYS A 193 3.64 -3.13 -22.80
C LYS A 193 4.38 -3.41 -24.11
N GLU A 194 5.15 -2.46 -24.61
CA GLU A 194 6.02 -2.67 -25.77
C GLU A 194 7.10 -3.72 -25.48
N VAL A 195 7.72 -3.71 -24.30
CA VAL A 195 8.72 -4.73 -23.93
C VAL A 195 8.10 -6.13 -23.92
N TYR A 196 6.91 -6.29 -23.32
CA TYR A 196 6.18 -7.55 -23.36
C TYR A 196 5.86 -8.02 -24.79
N LYS A 197 5.59 -7.09 -25.71
CA LYS A 197 5.33 -7.41 -27.12
C LYS A 197 6.56 -7.88 -27.90
N LEU A 198 7.77 -7.57 -27.43
CA LEU A 198 9.02 -8.02 -28.07
C LEU A 198 9.25 -9.52 -27.93
N ARG A 199 8.60 -10.16 -26.94
CA ARG A 199 8.61 -11.61 -26.76
C ARG A 199 8.28 -12.34 -28.06
N LYS A 200 8.91 -13.49 -28.29
CA LYS A 200 8.57 -14.36 -29.43
C LYS A 200 7.09 -14.76 -29.40
N GLY A 201 6.37 -14.41 -30.48
CA GLY A 201 4.93 -14.63 -30.61
C GLY A 201 4.06 -13.51 -30.02
N GLY A 202 4.66 -12.45 -29.48
CA GLY A 202 3.96 -11.31 -28.89
C GLY A 202 3.25 -11.61 -27.56
N TYR A 203 2.76 -10.56 -26.91
CA TYR A 203 1.90 -10.66 -25.73
C TYR A 203 0.99 -9.44 -25.62
N ASP A 204 -0.32 -9.67 -25.64
CA ASP A 204 -1.35 -8.62 -25.49
C ASP A 204 -2.08 -8.68 -24.14
N GLY A 205 -1.59 -9.48 -23.19
CA GLY A 205 -2.14 -9.52 -21.84
C GLY A 205 -1.63 -8.38 -20.95
N ARG A 206 -1.84 -8.51 -19.63
CA ARG A 206 -1.47 -7.48 -18.65
C ARG A 206 0.05 -7.38 -18.51
N ALA A 207 0.61 -6.23 -18.89
CA ALA A 207 2.00 -5.87 -18.63
C ALA A 207 2.16 -5.42 -17.17
N THR A 208 2.82 -6.23 -16.35
CA THR A 208 2.92 -6.01 -14.89
C THR A 208 4.37 -5.91 -14.46
N VAL A 209 4.63 -5.12 -13.41
CA VAL A 209 5.91 -5.12 -12.69
C VAL A 209 5.76 -5.93 -11.38
N PRO A 210 6.81 -6.61 -10.91
CA PRO A 210 8.14 -6.73 -11.54
C PRO A 210 8.11 -7.64 -12.78
N MET A 211 9.03 -7.40 -13.70
CA MET A 211 9.30 -8.30 -14.83
C MET A 211 10.80 -8.59 -14.92
N LEU A 212 11.16 -9.85 -14.75
CA LEU A 212 12.49 -10.36 -15.00
C LEU A 212 12.61 -10.77 -16.47
N TRP A 213 13.58 -10.20 -17.16
CA TRP A 213 13.76 -10.27 -18.60
C TRP A 213 15.10 -10.92 -18.96
N ASP A 214 15.08 -11.81 -19.93
CA ASP A 214 16.27 -12.35 -20.59
C ASP A 214 16.60 -11.46 -21.79
N VAL A 215 17.74 -10.75 -21.69
CA VAL A 215 18.16 -9.77 -22.68
C VAL A 215 18.53 -10.44 -24.00
N ASP A 216 19.25 -11.56 -23.94
CA ASP A 216 19.80 -12.20 -25.13
C ASP A 216 18.68 -12.92 -25.92
N ASN A 217 17.74 -13.55 -25.21
CA ASN A 217 16.62 -14.26 -25.85
C ASN A 217 15.38 -13.37 -26.11
N LYS A 218 15.39 -12.12 -25.63
CA LYS A 218 14.25 -11.20 -25.65
C LYS A 218 12.99 -11.86 -25.09
N GLU A 219 13.09 -12.37 -23.88
CA GLU A 219 12.05 -13.17 -23.26
C GLU A 219 11.69 -12.77 -21.83
N VAL A 220 10.42 -12.96 -21.48
CA VAL A 220 9.96 -12.80 -20.09
C VAL A 220 10.30 -14.07 -19.32
N VAL A 221 11.27 -13.98 -18.43
CA VAL A 221 11.67 -15.10 -17.55
C VAL A 221 10.62 -15.31 -16.48
N CYS A 222 10.21 -14.25 -15.81
CA CYS A 222 9.22 -14.31 -14.74
C CYS A 222 8.58 -12.93 -14.50
N ASN A 223 7.30 -12.92 -14.16
CA ASN A 223 6.61 -11.73 -13.65
C ASN A 223 5.85 -11.98 -12.34
N GLU A 224 6.18 -13.06 -11.65
CA GLU A 224 5.74 -13.31 -10.27
C GLU A 224 6.81 -12.83 -9.29
N SER A 225 6.43 -11.90 -8.40
CA SER A 225 7.36 -11.29 -7.46
C SER A 225 8.00 -12.28 -6.49
N TYR A 226 7.23 -13.26 -6.00
CA TYR A 226 7.73 -14.23 -5.03
C TYR A 226 8.75 -15.20 -5.66
N ASP A 227 8.42 -15.75 -6.84
CA ASP A 227 9.34 -16.57 -7.63
C ASP A 227 10.67 -15.83 -7.90
N ILE A 228 10.62 -14.53 -8.23
CA ILE A 228 11.82 -13.72 -8.49
C ILE A 228 12.68 -13.56 -7.23
N ILE A 229 12.08 -13.27 -6.06
CA ILE A 229 12.87 -13.12 -4.83
C ILE A 229 13.45 -14.45 -4.34
N GLU A 230 12.77 -15.58 -4.58
CA GLU A 230 13.36 -16.90 -4.33
C GLU A 230 14.56 -17.18 -5.25
N LEU A 231 14.45 -16.84 -6.54
CA LEU A 231 15.57 -16.93 -7.49
C LEU A 231 16.74 -16.05 -7.07
N PHE A 232 16.49 -14.82 -6.62
CA PHE A 232 17.54 -13.91 -6.15
C PHE A 232 18.17 -14.40 -4.84
N ASN A 233 17.38 -15.00 -3.95
CA ASN A 233 17.85 -15.50 -2.66
C ASN A 233 18.93 -16.59 -2.81
N SER A 234 18.69 -17.58 -3.68
CA SER A 234 19.57 -18.75 -3.77
C SER A 234 20.08 -19.05 -5.19
N GLY A 235 19.27 -18.81 -6.22
CA GLY A 235 19.58 -19.18 -7.60
C GLY A 235 20.68 -18.35 -8.27
N LEU A 236 20.96 -17.13 -7.76
CA LEU A 236 22.01 -16.23 -8.25
C LEU A 236 23.20 -16.10 -7.30
N ASN A 237 23.37 -17.00 -6.32
CA ASN A 237 24.45 -16.92 -5.33
C ASN A 237 25.85 -16.81 -5.95
N ARG A 238 26.08 -17.41 -7.12
CA ARG A 238 27.38 -17.34 -7.80
C ARG A 238 27.73 -15.94 -8.34
N LEU A 239 26.74 -15.05 -8.44
CA LEU A 239 26.87 -13.67 -8.91
C LEU A 239 26.64 -12.63 -7.80
N ALA A 240 26.21 -13.08 -6.62
CA ALA A 240 25.88 -12.22 -5.49
C ALA A 240 27.14 -11.77 -4.74
N LEU A 241 27.19 -10.50 -4.32
CA LEU A 241 28.24 -10.03 -3.41
C LEU A 241 28.03 -10.56 -1.98
N ASN A 242 26.79 -10.90 -1.61
CA ASN A 242 26.43 -11.49 -0.32
C ASN A 242 25.85 -12.92 -0.49
N PRO A 243 26.65 -13.90 -0.96
CA PRO A 243 26.15 -15.24 -1.27
C PRO A 243 25.73 -16.02 -0.02
N GLY A 244 26.32 -15.73 1.15
CA GLY A 244 26.00 -16.38 2.42
C GLY A 244 24.71 -15.92 3.09
N LEU A 245 24.11 -14.81 2.64
CA LEU A 245 22.81 -14.37 3.14
C LEU A 245 21.70 -15.27 2.59
N ASP A 246 21.00 -15.98 3.47
CA ASP A 246 19.84 -16.81 3.12
C ASP A 246 18.59 -16.33 3.87
N LEU A 247 17.66 -15.77 3.11
CA LEU A 247 16.37 -15.24 3.57
C LEU A 247 15.26 -16.29 3.53
N SER A 248 15.53 -17.50 3.04
CA SER A 248 14.58 -18.62 3.04
C SER A 248 15.30 -19.94 3.34
N PRO A 249 15.98 -20.05 4.49
CA PRO A 249 16.71 -21.25 4.85
C PRO A 249 15.75 -22.42 5.04
N VAL A 250 16.23 -23.64 4.78
CA VAL A 250 15.39 -24.85 4.73
C VAL A 250 14.64 -25.07 6.05
N GLU A 251 15.28 -24.80 7.18
CA GLU A 251 14.70 -24.97 8.52
C GLU A 251 13.56 -24.00 8.85
N LEU A 252 13.46 -22.85 8.16
CA LEU A 252 12.37 -21.88 8.37
C LEU A 252 11.33 -21.91 7.25
N LYS A 253 11.48 -22.78 6.24
CA LYS A 253 10.66 -22.74 5.04
C LYS A 253 9.17 -22.96 5.33
N GLU A 254 8.85 -23.93 6.19
CA GLU A 254 7.45 -24.21 6.57
C GLU A 254 6.81 -23.03 7.30
N GLU A 255 7.56 -22.37 8.20
CA GLU A 255 7.10 -21.20 8.95
C GLU A 255 6.92 -19.97 8.04
N ILE A 256 7.85 -19.75 7.09
CA ILE A 256 7.74 -18.71 6.05
C ILE A 256 6.46 -18.94 5.23
N GLU A 257 6.19 -20.18 4.82
CA GLU A 257 4.99 -20.51 4.05
C GLU A 257 3.71 -20.31 4.88
N GLU A 258 3.73 -20.62 6.17
CA GLU A 258 2.61 -20.36 7.09
C GLU A 258 2.29 -18.87 7.20
N TRP A 259 3.29 -18.04 7.46
CA TRP A 259 3.12 -16.59 7.49
C TRP A 259 2.62 -16.04 6.16
N ASN A 260 3.20 -16.49 5.03
CA ASN A 260 2.78 -16.03 3.71
C ASN A 260 1.34 -16.42 3.36
N ARG A 261 0.85 -17.59 3.81
CA ARG A 261 -0.55 -18.02 3.62
C ARG A 261 -1.55 -17.06 4.28
N GLU A 262 -1.14 -16.36 5.32
CA GLU A 262 -1.98 -15.36 5.98
C GLU A 262 -1.74 -13.93 5.48
N ILE A 263 -0.47 -13.53 5.39
CA ILE A 263 -0.07 -12.18 5.03
C ILE A 263 -0.49 -11.86 3.60
N TYR A 264 -0.37 -12.80 2.66
CA TYR A 264 -0.76 -12.54 1.27
C TYR A 264 -2.24 -12.18 1.11
N PRO A 265 -3.22 -13.05 1.46
CA PRO A 265 -4.63 -12.76 1.22
C PRO A 265 -5.20 -11.65 2.11
N ASN A 266 -4.70 -11.50 3.34
CA ASN A 266 -5.29 -10.61 4.34
C ASN A 266 -4.56 -9.27 4.47
N VAL A 267 -3.27 -9.20 4.17
CA VAL A 267 -2.48 -7.95 4.32
C VAL A 267 -2.03 -7.43 2.96
N ASN A 268 -1.16 -8.16 2.26
CA ASN A 268 -0.56 -7.68 1.01
C ASN A 268 -1.61 -7.46 -0.09
N ASN A 269 -2.50 -8.43 -0.28
CA ASN A 269 -3.65 -8.30 -1.17
C ASN A 269 -4.88 -7.73 -0.43
N GLY A 270 -4.93 -7.83 0.90
CA GLY A 270 -6.06 -7.34 1.70
C GLY A 270 -6.27 -5.83 1.61
N VAL A 271 -5.20 -5.04 1.60
CA VAL A 271 -5.31 -3.58 1.39
C VAL A 271 -5.92 -3.26 0.02
N TYR A 272 -5.56 -4.01 -1.04
CA TYR A 272 -6.16 -3.86 -2.36
C TYR A 272 -7.61 -4.32 -2.38
N ARG A 273 -7.96 -5.40 -1.66
CA ARG A 273 -9.34 -5.85 -1.49
C ARG A 273 -10.20 -4.78 -0.81
N CYS A 274 -9.65 -4.03 0.14
CA CYS A 274 -10.32 -2.86 0.73
C CYS A 274 -10.49 -1.74 -0.31
N GLY A 275 -9.39 -1.32 -0.94
CA GLY A 275 -9.38 -0.17 -1.85
C GLY A 275 -10.17 -0.36 -3.13
N PHE A 276 -10.29 -1.60 -3.60
CA PHE A 276 -10.98 -1.97 -4.83
C PHE A 276 -12.34 -2.63 -4.60
N ALA A 277 -12.83 -2.71 -3.37
CA ALA A 277 -14.17 -3.21 -3.09
C ALA A 277 -15.23 -2.37 -3.84
N GLN A 278 -16.16 -3.07 -4.49
CA GLN A 278 -17.26 -2.45 -5.25
C GLN A 278 -18.60 -2.50 -4.51
N SER A 279 -18.62 -3.06 -3.30
CA SER A 279 -19.76 -3.11 -2.38
C SER A 279 -19.29 -2.84 -0.94
N GLN A 280 -20.21 -2.45 -0.07
CA GLN A 280 -19.90 -2.24 1.35
C GLN A 280 -19.54 -3.58 2.02
N GLU A 281 -20.26 -4.64 1.69
CA GLU A 281 -20.07 -5.98 2.23
C GLU A 281 -18.68 -6.53 1.90
N ALA A 282 -18.22 -6.35 0.65
CA ALA A 282 -16.88 -6.78 0.24
C ALA A 282 -15.78 -5.98 0.97
N TYR A 283 -15.99 -4.68 1.17
CA TYR A 283 -15.08 -3.84 1.95
C TYR A 283 -15.03 -4.30 3.41
N ASP A 284 -16.18 -4.52 4.05
CA ASP A 284 -16.29 -4.91 5.45
C ASP A 284 -15.59 -6.26 5.72
N VAL A 285 -15.75 -7.23 4.82
CA VAL A 285 -15.03 -8.51 4.88
C VAL A 285 -13.51 -8.30 4.74
N ALA A 286 -13.08 -7.51 3.76
CA ALA A 286 -11.67 -7.27 3.50
C ALA A 286 -10.98 -6.53 4.65
N VAL A 287 -11.60 -5.46 5.15
CA VAL A 287 -11.03 -4.62 6.21
C VAL A 287 -11.01 -5.34 7.55
N THR A 288 -12.03 -6.18 7.85
CA THR A 288 -12.04 -7.03 9.04
C THR A 288 -10.90 -8.04 8.99
N GLY A 289 -10.71 -8.73 7.87
CA GLY A 289 -9.59 -9.66 7.68
C GLY A 289 -8.23 -8.98 7.81
N LEU A 290 -8.05 -7.82 7.18
CA LEU A 290 -6.83 -7.02 7.25
C LEU A 290 -6.45 -6.69 8.70
N PHE A 291 -7.35 -6.05 9.43
CA PHE A 291 -7.02 -5.60 10.78
C PHE A 291 -6.91 -6.77 11.77
N SER A 292 -7.68 -7.84 11.59
CA SER A 292 -7.54 -9.03 12.46
C SER A 292 -6.18 -9.69 12.28
N THR A 293 -5.67 -9.76 11.04
CA THR A 293 -4.32 -10.27 10.77
C THR A 293 -3.22 -9.30 11.24
N LEU A 294 -3.38 -7.98 11.06
CA LEU A 294 -2.43 -7.00 11.60
C LEU A 294 -2.36 -7.05 13.13
N ASP A 295 -3.50 -7.15 13.81
CA ASP A 295 -3.55 -7.29 15.28
C ASP A 295 -2.80 -8.56 15.73
N ARG A 296 -3.01 -9.70 15.04
CA ARG A 296 -2.28 -10.96 15.30
C ARG A 296 -0.77 -10.84 15.09
N ILE A 297 -0.34 -10.16 14.02
CA ILE A 297 1.08 -9.94 13.73
C ILE A 297 1.70 -9.03 14.78
N ASP A 298 1.00 -7.96 15.19
CA ASP A 298 1.49 -7.05 16.24
C ASP A 298 1.73 -7.80 17.56
N ASP A 299 0.80 -8.66 17.96
CA ASP A 299 0.93 -9.49 19.17
C ASP A 299 2.16 -10.42 19.06
N HIS A 300 2.32 -11.12 17.94
CA HIS A 300 3.48 -12.01 17.69
C HIS A 300 4.81 -11.26 17.77
N LEU A 301 4.87 -10.07 17.16
CA LEU A 301 6.06 -9.22 17.13
C LEU A 301 6.39 -8.57 18.49
N GLY A 302 5.55 -8.75 19.51
CA GLY A 302 5.84 -8.38 20.89
C GLY A 302 6.81 -9.33 21.60
N SER A 303 6.92 -10.57 21.11
CA SER A 303 7.85 -11.58 21.64
C SER A 303 8.90 -12.06 20.63
N SER A 304 8.78 -11.67 19.37
CA SER A 304 9.69 -12.06 18.30
C SER A 304 10.19 -10.84 17.54
N ARG A 305 11.50 -10.80 17.22
CA ARG A 305 12.06 -9.69 16.46
C ARG A 305 11.47 -9.63 15.05
N TYR A 306 11.41 -10.76 14.37
CA TYR A 306 10.87 -10.96 13.02
C TYR A 306 9.75 -12.01 13.01
N LEU A 307 9.14 -12.26 11.84
CA LEU A 307 8.05 -13.23 11.72
C LEU A 307 8.50 -14.66 12.10
N CYS A 308 9.70 -15.07 11.67
CA CYS A 308 10.26 -16.41 11.94
C CYS A 308 11.36 -16.39 13.02
N GLY A 309 11.10 -15.70 14.14
CA GLY A 309 12.04 -15.56 15.25
C GLY A 309 13.06 -14.42 15.06
N ASP A 310 14.34 -14.72 15.24
CA ASP A 310 15.42 -13.72 15.27
C ASP A 310 16.06 -13.42 13.91
N ARG A 311 15.65 -14.12 12.85
CA ARG A 311 16.21 -13.99 11.51
C ARG A 311 15.23 -13.29 10.57
N LEU A 312 15.73 -12.34 9.79
CA LEU A 312 15.00 -11.75 8.68
C LEU A 312 14.78 -12.79 7.58
N THR A 313 13.55 -12.92 7.09
CA THR A 313 13.17 -13.88 6.04
C THR A 313 12.44 -13.21 4.86
N LEU A 314 12.17 -13.98 3.81
CA LEU A 314 11.34 -13.52 2.69
C LEU A 314 9.91 -13.16 3.12
N ALA A 315 9.36 -13.77 4.18
CA ALA A 315 8.06 -13.39 4.74
C ALA A 315 8.09 -11.95 5.25
N ASP A 316 9.17 -11.56 5.92
CA ASP A 316 9.35 -10.21 6.45
C ASP A 316 9.44 -9.18 5.32
N ILE A 317 10.18 -9.48 4.25
CA ILE A 317 10.25 -8.61 3.06
C ILE A 317 8.87 -8.47 2.41
N CYS A 318 8.11 -9.56 2.32
CA CYS A 318 6.76 -9.54 1.77
C CYS A 318 5.81 -8.66 2.59
N LEU A 319 5.90 -8.70 3.92
CA LEU A 319 5.11 -7.86 4.82
C LEU A 319 5.56 -6.40 4.78
N PHE A 320 6.86 -6.14 4.93
CA PHE A 320 7.47 -4.80 4.97
C PHE A 320 7.02 -3.91 3.81
N THR A 321 7.01 -4.46 2.60
CA THR A 321 6.62 -3.69 1.39
C THR A 321 5.18 -3.16 1.45
N THR A 322 4.29 -3.81 2.20
CA THR A 322 2.94 -3.31 2.50
C THR A 322 2.95 -2.32 3.66
N LEU A 323 3.65 -2.64 4.76
CA LEU A 323 3.70 -1.78 5.95
C LEU A 323 4.24 -0.38 5.64
N ILE A 324 5.33 -0.29 4.89
CA ILE A 324 5.96 0.99 4.53
C ILE A 324 5.07 1.91 3.66
N ARG A 325 3.99 1.37 3.09
CA ARG A 325 2.99 2.11 2.29
C ARG A 325 1.69 2.36 3.05
N PHE A 326 1.54 1.78 4.24
CA PHE A 326 0.25 1.70 4.92
C PHE A 326 -0.28 3.09 5.27
N ASP A 327 0.47 3.86 6.04
CA ASP A 327 0.05 5.20 6.45
C ASP A 327 0.19 6.25 5.33
N LEU A 328 1.12 6.04 4.39
CA LEU A 328 1.31 6.91 3.22
C LEU A 328 0.12 6.86 2.24
N VAL A 329 -0.43 5.66 2.03
CA VAL A 329 -1.37 5.37 0.94
C VAL A 329 -2.60 4.61 1.43
N TYR A 330 -2.43 3.41 1.96
CA TYR A 330 -3.54 2.47 2.14
C TYR A 330 -4.56 2.95 3.17
N ASN A 331 -4.08 3.59 4.24
CA ASN A 331 -4.94 4.17 5.28
C ASN A 331 -5.95 5.14 4.67
N VAL A 332 -5.49 6.06 3.81
CA VAL A 332 -6.35 7.10 3.21
C VAL A 332 -7.03 6.60 1.93
N LEU A 333 -6.26 6.25 0.90
CA LEU A 333 -6.79 5.95 -0.43
C LEU A 333 -7.63 4.67 -0.46
N PHE A 334 -7.16 3.63 0.23
CA PHE A 334 -7.85 2.33 0.29
C PHE A 334 -8.80 2.19 1.48
N LYS A 335 -8.97 3.27 2.25
CA LYS A 335 -9.85 3.33 3.43
C LYS A 335 -9.48 2.31 4.50
N CYS A 336 -8.22 1.91 4.62
CA CYS A 336 -7.75 1.04 5.70
C CYS A 336 -7.56 1.86 6.99
N THR A 337 -8.64 2.43 7.53
CA THR A 337 -8.60 3.55 8.50
C THR A 337 -8.80 3.17 9.96
N LYS A 338 -9.11 1.90 10.31
CA LYS A 338 -9.38 1.49 11.72
C LYS A 338 -8.27 1.92 12.67
N LYS A 339 -7.02 1.77 12.25
CA LYS A 339 -5.81 2.06 13.02
C LYS A 339 -4.66 2.37 12.05
N LYS A 340 -3.88 3.41 12.30
CA LYS A 340 -2.62 3.70 11.59
C LYS A 340 -1.54 2.74 12.03
N LEU A 341 -0.53 2.54 11.19
CA LEU A 341 0.59 1.67 11.52
C LEU A 341 1.35 2.18 12.75
N LEU A 342 1.53 3.50 12.86
CA LEU A 342 2.23 4.15 13.97
C LEU A 342 1.53 3.95 15.34
N GLU A 343 0.26 3.55 15.35
CA GLU A 343 -0.51 3.27 16.58
C GLU A 343 -0.32 1.83 17.08
N TYR A 344 0.37 0.98 16.32
CA TYR A 344 0.71 -0.39 16.73
C TYR A 344 2.01 -0.42 17.53
N SER A 345 2.01 -1.14 18.64
CA SER A 345 3.11 -1.16 19.61
C SER A 345 4.36 -1.80 19.04
N ASN A 346 4.22 -2.84 18.22
CA ASN A 346 5.33 -3.65 17.72
C ASN A 346 5.54 -3.47 16.21
N LEU A 347 4.47 -3.44 15.42
CA LEU A 347 4.52 -3.35 13.95
C LEU A 347 5.28 -2.12 13.44
N HIS A 348 5.07 -0.94 14.05
CA HIS A 348 5.79 0.26 13.64
C HIS A 348 7.29 0.13 13.88
N GLY A 349 7.68 -0.35 15.06
CA GLY A 349 9.09 -0.61 15.38
C GLY A 349 9.70 -1.67 14.46
N TYR A 350 8.96 -2.74 14.15
CA TYR A 350 9.37 -3.81 13.24
C TYR A 350 9.61 -3.28 11.82
N MET A 351 8.71 -2.45 11.32
CA MET A 351 8.90 -1.78 10.02
C MET A 351 10.14 -0.89 10.03
N CYS A 352 10.37 -0.12 11.10
CA CYS A 352 11.55 0.73 11.23
C CYS A 352 12.86 -0.08 11.30
N ASP A 353 12.85 -1.22 12.01
CA ASP A 353 14.01 -2.14 12.12
C ASP A 353 14.42 -2.62 10.72
N ILE A 354 13.47 -3.10 9.91
CA ILE A 354 13.74 -3.53 8.53
C ILE A 354 14.17 -2.35 7.64
N TYR A 355 13.52 -1.20 7.77
CA TYR A 355 13.84 0.01 6.99
C TYR A 355 15.30 0.46 7.21
N GLN A 356 15.83 0.29 8.43
CA GLN A 356 17.19 0.69 8.80
C GLN A 356 18.27 -0.32 8.43
N ILE A 357 17.90 -1.52 7.95
CA ILE A 357 18.87 -2.47 7.40
C ILE A 357 19.60 -1.79 6.23
N PRO A 358 20.96 -1.85 6.18
CA PRO A 358 21.72 -1.21 5.12
C PRO A 358 21.18 -1.53 3.73
N LYS A 359 21.06 -0.48 2.91
CA LYS A 359 20.47 -0.46 1.55
C LYS A 359 18.94 -0.57 1.45
N VAL A 360 18.19 -0.90 2.51
CA VAL A 360 16.71 -1.00 2.42
C VAL A 360 16.06 0.37 2.30
N ALA A 361 16.48 1.35 3.12
CA ALA A 361 15.97 2.73 3.02
C ALA A 361 16.12 3.31 1.60
N ALA A 362 17.24 3.01 0.93
CA ALA A 362 17.52 3.47 -0.43
C ALA A 362 16.50 2.93 -1.44
N THR A 363 15.81 1.80 -1.21
CA THR A 363 14.78 1.32 -2.15
C THR A 363 13.42 2.02 -2.00
N CYS A 364 13.28 2.91 -1.00
CA CYS A 364 12.01 3.51 -0.60
C CYS A 364 11.86 4.97 -1.09
N ASN A 365 11.45 5.17 -2.35
CA ASN A 365 11.12 6.51 -2.85
C ASN A 365 9.66 6.89 -2.50
N PHE A 366 9.44 7.59 -1.39
CA PHE A 366 8.09 7.94 -0.92
C PHE A 366 7.31 8.90 -1.83
N PRO A 367 7.91 9.96 -2.41
CA PRO A 367 7.22 10.80 -3.39
C PRO A 367 6.67 9.98 -4.57
N GLU A 368 7.51 9.14 -5.20
CA GLU A 368 7.08 8.28 -6.30
C GLU A 368 6.00 7.29 -5.85
N ILE A 369 6.14 6.68 -4.66
CA ILE A 369 5.10 5.82 -4.09
C ILE A 369 3.77 6.57 -4.01
N MET A 370 3.74 7.76 -3.40
CA MET A 370 2.49 8.51 -3.24
C MET A 370 1.92 8.91 -4.61
N ASP A 371 2.75 9.44 -5.51
CA ASP A 371 2.29 9.85 -6.85
C ASP A 371 1.72 8.67 -7.64
N GLY A 372 2.41 7.54 -7.64
CA GLY A 372 1.96 6.34 -8.34
C GLY A 372 0.70 5.69 -7.77
N TYR A 373 0.21 6.08 -6.59
CA TYR A 373 -1.09 5.64 -6.08
C TYR A 373 -2.17 6.72 -6.25
N TYR A 374 -1.89 7.95 -5.82
CA TYR A 374 -2.89 9.02 -5.83
C TYR A 374 -3.17 9.57 -7.22
N GLN A 375 -2.23 9.49 -8.17
CA GLN A 375 -2.41 9.97 -9.54
C GLN A 375 -2.81 8.85 -10.53
N LEU A 376 -2.26 7.64 -10.36
CA LEU A 376 -2.45 6.53 -11.31
C LEU A 376 -3.80 5.79 -11.14
N LEU A 377 -4.27 5.61 -9.90
CA LEU A 377 -5.43 4.75 -9.62
C LEU A 377 -6.76 5.46 -9.89
N PHE A 378 -6.99 5.88 -11.13
CA PHE A 378 -8.29 6.31 -11.60
C PHE A 378 -9.19 5.08 -11.82
N PRO A 379 -10.44 5.05 -11.28
CA PRO A 379 -11.21 6.17 -10.76
C PRO A 379 -11.27 6.29 -9.22
N LEU A 380 -10.34 5.68 -8.46
CA LEU A 380 -10.35 5.76 -6.99
C LEU A 380 -10.11 7.17 -6.45
N ASN A 381 -9.22 7.93 -7.09
CA ASN A 381 -8.95 9.32 -6.76
C ASN A 381 -9.08 10.23 -8.01
N PRO A 382 -10.31 10.56 -8.43
CA PRO A 382 -10.54 11.29 -9.69
C PRO A 382 -9.83 12.64 -9.80
N GLY A 383 -9.62 13.31 -8.67
CA GLY A 383 -8.96 14.62 -8.65
C GLY A 383 -7.44 14.54 -8.77
N GLY A 384 -6.84 13.34 -8.65
CA GLY A 384 -5.38 13.17 -8.66
C GLY A 384 -4.65 13.88 -7.51
N ILE A 385 -5.39 14.38 -6.52
CA ILE A 385 -4.82 15.15 -5.41
C ILE A 385 -4.08 14.20 -4.49
N ARG A 386 -2.78 14.46 -4.32
CA ARG A 386 -1.93 13.78 -3.34
C ARG A 386 -2.03 14.51 -1.99
N PRO A 387 -2.34 13.82 -0.88
CA PRO A 387 -2.27 14.42 0.45
C PRO A 387 -0.82 14.74 0.83
N VAL A 388 -0.63 15.64 1.80
CA VAL A 388 0.68 15.86 2.41
C VAL A 388 1.15 14.57 3.09
N MET A 389 2.45 14.27 3.01
CA MET A 389 3.04 13.11 3.68
C MET A 389 2.81 13.20 5.20
N PRO A 390 2.32 12.13 5.86
CA PRO A 390 2.28 12.08 7.31
C PRO A 390 3.69 12.23 7.91
N SER A 391 3.84 13.09 8.91
CA SER A 391 5.16 13.37 9.54
C SER A 391 5.84 12.13 10.11
N GLY A 392 5.07 11.13 10.55
CA GLY A 392 5.58 9.85 11.03
C GLY A 392 6.15 8.92 9.96
N CYS A 393 6.06 9.30 8.67
CA CYS A 393 6.58 8.51 7.55
C CYS A 393 7.82 9.15 6.90
N GLU A 394 8.25 10.33 7.34
CA GLU A 394 9.44 10.98 6.81
C GLU A 394 10.70 10.15 7.12
N HIS A 395 11.68 10.13 6.20
CA HIS A 395 12.93 9.38 6.37
C HIS A 395 13.61 9.66 7.73
N ASN A 396 13.66 10.93 8.16
CA ASN A 396 14.23 11.32 9.47
C ASN A 396 13.51 10.71 10.67
N PHE A 397 12.20 10.46 10.56
CA PHE A 397 11.42 9.82 11.62
C PHE A 397 11.67 8.31 11.62
N LEU A 398 11.66 7.68 10.44
CA LEU A 398 11.87 6.24 10.27
C LEU A 398 13.29 5.79 10.60
N SER A 399 14.28 6.67 10.53
CA SER A 399 15.68 6.39 10.89
C SER A 399 15.96 6.50 12.40
N ARG A 400 14.96 6.76 13.25
CA ARG A 400 15.14 6.75 14.70
C ARG A 400 15.30 5.31 15.19
N PRO A 401 16.26 5.00 16.09
CA PRO A 401 16.52 3.63 16.52
C PRO A 401 15.24 2.95 17.08
N PRO A 402 14.81 1.82 16.50
CA PRO A 402 13.76 1.02 17.08
C PRO A 402 14.41 0.17 18.19
N GLU A 403 13.87 0.19 19.40
CA GLU A 403 14.38 -0.60 20.54
C GLU A 403 14.05 -2.10 20.39
N ARG A 404 14.34 -2.71 19.23
CA ARG A 404 14.02 -4.10 18.88
C ARG A 404 15.23 -5.03 18.85
N GLU A 405 16.45 -4.51 18.84
CA GLU A 405 17.68 -5.33 18.87
C GLU A 405 17.77 -6.22 20.11
N SER A 406 17.24 -5.75 21.25
CA SER A 406 17.19 -6.49 22.51
C SER A 406 16.33 -7.76 22.45
N MET A 407 15.36 -7.83 21.53
CA MET A 407 14.49 -9.01 21.39
C MET A 407 15.23 -10.23 20.86
N SER A 408 16.33 -10.05 20.10
CA SER A 408 17.19 -11.14 19.64
C SER A 408 17.95 -11.88 20.75
N SER A 409 17.86 -11.42 22.00
CA SER A 409 18.60 -11.99 23.14
C SER A 409 17.74 -12.82 24.10
N VAL A 410 16.40 -12.69 24.05
CA VAL A 410 15.51 -13.32 25.02
C VAL A 410 15.47 -14.86 24.88
N GLY A 411 15.65 -15.38 23.66
CA GLY A 411 15.69 -16.82 23.37
C GLY A 411 16.96 -17.56 23.84
N LYS A 412 18.04 -16.85 24.20
CA LYS A 412 19.30 -17.48 24.66
C LYS A 412 19.33 -17.78 26.16
N SER A 413 18.35 -17.31 26.92
CA SER A 413 18.36 -17.38 28.39
C SER A 413 17.87 -18.71 28.97
N VAL A 414 17.34 -19.64 28.16
CA VAL A 414 16.63 -20.83 28.65
C VAL A 414 17.40 -22.15 28.39
N GLN A 415 18.57 -22.13 27.75
CA GLN A 415 19.34 -23.35 27.46
C GLN A 415 20.63 -23.57 28.28
N HIS A 416 20.88 -22.76 29.31
CA HIS A 416 22.00 -22.97 30.24
C HIS A 416 21.58 -22.98 31.71
N VAL A 417 20.52 -23.73 32.04
CA VAL A 417 20.33 -24.29 33.38
C VAL A 417 19.68 -25.66 33.23
N LEU A 418 20.51 -26.71 33.13
CA LEU A 418 20.37 -28.00 33.82
C LEU A 418 21.61 -28.87 33.51
#